data_AF-A0A8J7I4N2-F1
#
_entry.id   AF-A0A8J7I4N2-F1
#
_cell.length_a   1.000
_cell.length_b   1.000
_cell.length_c   1.000
_cell.angle_alpha   90.00
_cell.angle_beta   90.00
_cell.angle_gamma   90.00
#
_symmetry.space_group_name_H-M   'P 1'
#
loop_
_entity.id
_entity.type
_entity.pdbx_description
1 polymer ?
#
loop_
_entity_poly.entity_id
_entity_poly.type
_entity_poly.pdbx_seq_one_letter_code
_entity_poly.pdbx_strand_id
1 'polypeptide(L)'
;MPPEKLPTVFMYVPEQWDYVDRFAKWHGPPFPASPMLSNGLQAISDHRNKLKTVAKIANQLFPDLIEERSQFDKQGYSNNAKAHEFTALLETLVCELYACLDGLRSTIYGIYEGIQSVQRKSTERLFKYAADKKYGDGFPPEICTLLKLAYEDWFLDIRRIRTELTHGRVGTCSVQEGSKISYMHIGLGTGTRAFIIDDIIEWINTYIKHINTLLNEVCKFWLDQLEPREVIETCGIHRGRFMGRAIIVTEPVTQDSGLCIFRHMYEEEPELACPLRFTCAAYERVGNKSREICERLTQV
;
A
#
# COMPACT_ATOMS: atom_id res chain seq x y z
N MET A 1 21.91 22.65 -29.95
CA MET A 1 20.68 21.91 -29.58
C MET A 1 19.86 22.82 -28.68
N PRO A 2 18.56 23.05 -28.94
CA PRO A 2 17.72 23.70 -27.94
C PRO A 2 17.77 22.85 -26.65
N PRO A 3 17.82 23.47 -25.46
CA PRO A 3 17.81 22.72 -24.21
C PRO A 3 16.54 21.86 -24.19
N GLU A 4 16.73 20.56 -23.98
CA GLU A 4 15.66 19.60 -23.85
C GLU A 4 14.71 20.10 -22.75
N LYS A 5 13.43 20.30 -23.07
CA LYS A 5 12.46 20.80 -22.10
C LYS A 5 12.36 19.76 -20.99
N LEU A 6 12.90 20.07 -19.82
CA LEU A 6 12.81 19.21 -18.64
C LEU A 6 11.34 18.82 -18.40
N PRO A 7 11.08 17.52 -18.13
CA PRO A 7 9.72 17.00 -18.03
C PRO A 7 8.97 17.63 -16.85
N THR A 8 7.63 17.63 -16.94
CA THR A 8 6.75 18.00 -15.84
C THR A 8 6.20 16.73 -15.21
N VAL A 9 6.31 16.60 -13.90
CA VAL A 9 5.76 15.47 -13.15
C VAL A 9 4.79 16.02 -12.11
N PHE A 10 3.55 15.56 -12.12
CA PHE A 10 2.58 15.85 -11.07
C PHE A 10 2.48 14.68 -10.11
N MET A 11 2.40 15.00 -8.81
CA MET A 11 2.41 14.02 -7.73
C MET A 11 1.21 14.18 -6.80
N TYR A 12 0.59 15.36 -6.75
CA TYR A 12 -0.59 15.62 -5.91
C TYR A 12 -1.86 15.29 -6.68
N VAL A 13 -2.44 14.12 -6.38
CA VAL A 13 -3.70 13.63 -6.95
C VAL A 13 -4.50 12.96 -5.83
N PRO A 14 -5.01 13.73 -4.85
CA PRO A 14 -5.62 13.19 -3.63
C PRO A 14 -6.85 12.31 -3.89
N GLU A 15 -7.54 12.50 -5.00
CA GLU A 15 -8.65 11.64 -5.45
C GLU A 15 -8.21 10.20 -5.78
N GLN A 16 -6.92 10.00 -6.10
CA GLN A 16 -6.35 8.68 -6.35
C GLN A 16 -5.72 8.05 -5.10
N TRP A 17 -5.64 8.79 -4.00
CA TRP A 17 -5.06 8.32 -2.74
C TRP A 17 -6.13 7.65 -1.90
N ASP A 18 -5.87 6.41 -1.50
CA ASP A 18 -6.71 5.73 -0.53
C ASP A 18 -6.39 6.20 0.91
N TYR A 19 -7.11 5.67 1.90
CA TYR A 19 -6.94 6.10 3.29
C TYR A 19 -5.56 5.73 3.83
N VAL A 20 -4.92 4.68 3.32
CA VAL A 20 -3.55 4.32 3.70
C VAL A 20 -2.57 5.38 3.20
N ASP A 21 -2.69 5.76 1.93
CA ASP A 21 -1.84 6.78 1.30
C ASP A 21 -1.98 8.13 2.01
N ARG A 22 -3.23 8.52 2.32
CA ARG A 22 -3.54 9.77 3.02
C ARG A 22 -2.99 9.78 4.43
N PHE A 23 -3.22 8.72 5.21
CA PHE A 23 -2.70 8.65 6.57
C PHE A 23 -1.17 8.60 6.61
N ALA A 24 -0.54 7.87 5.67
CA ALA A 24 0.92 7.85 5.55
C ALA A 24 1.52 9.24 5.29
N LYS A 25 0.83 10.08 4.51
CA LYS A 25 1.25 11.46 4.24
C LYS A 25 0.96 12.42 5.39
N TRP A 26 -0.19 12.26 6.04
CA TRP A 26 -0.77 13.28 6.90
C TRP A 26 -0.81 12.94 8.39
N HIS A 27 -0.31 11.77 8.81
CA HIS A 27 -0.29 11.42 10.24
C HIS A 27 0.41 12.50 11.06
N GLY A 28 -0.14 12.80 12.23
CA GLY A 28 0.27 13.87 13.13
C GLY A 28 -0.62 13.86 14.36
N PRO A 29 -0.68 14.96 15.14
CA PRO A 29 -1.54 15.05 16.31
C PRO A 29 -2.99 14.60 16.03
N PRO A 30 -3.61 13.81 16.92
CA PRO A 30 -3.13 13.46 18.27
C PRO A 30 -2.16 12.25 18.32
N PHE A 31 -1.81 11.66 17.18
CA PHE A 31 -0.91 10.50 17.13
C PHE A 31 0.54 10.88 17.47
N PRO A 32 1.29 9.97 18.13
CA PRO A 32 2.67 10.25 18.50
C PRO A 32 3.58 10.37 17.28
N ALA A 33 4.61 11.21 17.38
CA ALA A 33 5.72 11.25 16.43
C ALA A 33 6.65 10.03 16.64
N SER A 34 6.14 8.84 16.33
CA SER A 34 6.81 7.56 16.56
C SER A 34 7.50 7.06 15.29
N PRO A 35 8.81 6.76 15.30
CA PRO A 35 9.48 6.11 14.18
C PRO A 35 8.83 4.76 13.81
N MET A 36 8.23 4.07 14.79
CA MET A 36 7.52 2.80 14.52
C MET A 36 6.25 3.01 13.72
N LEU A 37 5.51 4.10 13.99
CA LEU A 37 4.35 4.49 13.20
C LEU A 37 4.77 4.76 11.75
N SER A 38 5.73 5.66 11.53
CA SER A 38 6.18 6.04 10.19
C SER A 38 6.79 4.85 9.42
N ASN A 39 7.64 4.04 10.07
CA ASN A 39 8.23 2.87 9.44
C ASN A 39 7.18 1.79 9.11
N GLY A 40 6.16 1.63 9.96
CA GLY A 40 5.05 0.69 9.70
C GLY A 40 4.24 1.10 8.47
N LEU A 41 3.90 2.39 8.35
CA LEU A 41 3.20 2.94 7.19
C LEU A 41 4.04 2.86 5.91
N GLN A 42 5.33 3.19 6.01
CA GLN A 42 6.26 3.06 4.89
C GLN A 42 6.36 1.60 4.41
N ALA A 43 6.47 0.64 5.35
CA ALA A 43 6.49 -0.77 5.01
C ALA A 43 5.22 -1.20 4.27
N ILE A 44 4.04 -0.77 4.70
CA ILE A 44 2.78 -1.04 3.98
C ILE A 44 2.87 -0.51 2.54
N SER A 45 3.27 0.75 2.36
CA SER A 45 3.42 1.36 1.03
C SER A 45 4.40 0.60 0.14
N ASP A 46 5.58 0.26 0.66
CA ASP A 46 6.64 -0.40 -0.09
C ASP A 46 6.24 -1.82 -0.50
N HIS A 47 5.62 -2.59 0.41
CA HIS A 47 5.11 -3.93 0.12
C HIS A 47 3.96 -3.90 -0.91
N ARG A 48 3.06 -2.89 -0.84
CA ARG A 48 2.03 -2.70 -1.88
C ARG A 48 2.63 -2.37 -3.24
N ASN A 49 3.67 -1.55 -3.29
CA ASN A 49 4.37 -1.22 -4.54
C ASN A 49 5.13 -2.42 -5.11
N LYS A 50 5.79 -3.21 -4.25
CA LYS A 50 6.43 -4.46 -4.65
C LYS A 50 5.41 -5.45 -5.19
N LEU A 51 4.26 -5.59 -4.54
CA LEU A 51 3.15 -6.41 -5.02
C LEU A 51 2.70 -6.01 -6.43
N LYS A 52 2.45 -4.72 -6.68
CA LYS A 52 2.09 -4.21 -8.02
C LYS A 52 3.15 -4.55 -9.07
N THR A 53 4.43 -4.42 -8.70
CA THR A 53 5.56 -4.68 -9.58
C THR A 53 5.68 -6.16 -9.93
N VAL A 54 5.64 -7.04 -8.92
CA VAL A 54 5.69 -8.50 -9.09
C VAL A 54 4.48 -8.99 -9.89
N ALA A 55 3.28 -8.46 -9.64
CA ALA A 55 2.09 -8.81 -10.39
C ALA A 55 2.21 -8.42 -11.87
N LYS A 56 2.79 -7.25 -12.17
CA LYS A 56 3.08 -6.83 -13.54
C LYS A 56 4.05 -7.81 -14.23
N ILE A 57 5.11 -8.24 -13.54
CA ILE A 57 6.07 -9.20 -14.08
C ILE A 57 5.40 -10.56 -14.32
N ALA A 58 4.59 -11.04 -13.38
CA ALA A 58 3.82 -12.28 -13.55
C ALA A 58 2.91 -12.21 -14.78
N ASN A 59 2.18 -11.11 -14.97
CA ASN A 59 1.33 -10.91 -16.15
C ASN A 59 2.11 -10.90 -17.46
N GLN A 60 3.37 -10.42 -17.46
CA GLN A 60 4.24 -10.49 -18.64
C GLN A 60 4.70 -11.91 -18.95
N LEU A 61 4.87 -12.76 -17.93
CA LEU A 61 5.29 -14.16 -18.07
C LEU A 61 4.12 -15.10 -18.42
N PHE A 62 2.88 -14.68 -18.19
CA PHE A 62 1.70 -15.52 -18.39
C PHE A 62 1.56 -16.12 -19.80
N PRO A 63 1.83 -15.40 -20.91
CA PRO A 63 1.80 -15.99 -22.25
C PRO A 63 2.79 -17.15 -22.43
N ASP A 64 4.00 -17.03 -21.90
CA ASP A 64 5.03 -18.07 -21.97
C ASP A 64 4.61 -19.33 -21.20
N LEU A 65 3.88 -19.14 -20.10
CA LEU A 65 3.31 -20.24 -19.31
C LEU A 65 2.24 -21.02 -20.11
N ILE A 66 1.42 -20.32 -20.91
CA ILE A 66 0.44 -20.96 -21.80
C ILE A 66 1.16 -21.74 -22.91
N GLU A 67 2.23 -21.18 -23.47
CA GLU A 67 3.02 -21.87 -24.50
C GLU A 67 3.65 -23.15 -23.95
N GLU A 68 4.26 -23.09 -22.78
CA GLU A 68 4.85 -24.26 -22.11
C GLU A 68 3.80 -25.36 -21.84
N ARG A 69 2.58 -24.98 -21.44
CA ARG A 69 1.48 -25.94 -21.30
C ARG A 69 1.09 -26.56 -22.63
N SER A 70 1.00 -25.77 -23.71
CA SER A 70 0.70 -26.28 -25.05
C SER A 70 1.76 -27.27 -25.55
N GLN A 71 3.04 -27.05 -25.21
CA GLN A 71 4.12 -27.98 -25.52
C GLN A 71 3.93 -29.30 -24.76
N PHE A 72 3.64 -29.23 -23.46
CA PHE A 72 3.35 -30.41 -22.66
C PHE A 72 2.17 -31.22 -23.23
N ASP A 73 1.07 -30.58 -23.58
CA ASP A 73 -0.11 -31.26 -24.12
C ASP A 73 0.17 -31.93 -25.48
N LYS A 74 1.07 -31.36 -26.30
CA LYS A 74 1.46 -31.92 -27.62
C LYS A 74 2.49 -33.04 -27.52
N GLN A 75 3.47 -32.90 -26.62
CA GLN A 75 4.67 -33.75 -26.60
C GLN A 75 4.66 -34.75 -25.44
N GLY A 76 3.76 -34.59 -24.46
CA GLY A 76 3.71 -35.35 -23.22
C GLY A 76 4.75 -34.91 -22.18
N TYR A 77 5.57 -33.90 -22.48
CA TYR A 77 6.57 -33.34 -21.56
C TYR A 77 6.88 -31.87 -21.89
N SER A 78 7.37 -31.15 -20.88
CA SER A 78 8.00 -29.83 -21.00
C SER A 78 9.11 -29.71 -19.94
N ASN A 79 9.99 -28.71 -20.03
CA ASN A 79 11.01 -28.48 -18.99
C ASN A 79 10.44 -27.79 -17.73
N ASN A 80 9.18 -27.37 -17.76
CA ASN A 80 8.44 -26.74 -16.66
C ASN A 80 9.10 -25.47 -16.09
N ALA A 81 10.01 -24.85 -16.84
CA ALA A 81 10.79 -23.71 -16.38
C ALA A 81 9.90 -22.49 -16.11
N LYS A 82 8.93 -22.23 -17.01
CA LYS A 82 8.01 -21.09 -16.90
C LYS A 82 7.02 -21.27 -15.77
N ALA A 83 6.53 -22.49 -15.55
CA ALA A 83 5.73 -22.80 -14.37
C ALA A 83 6.48 -22.55 -13.05
N HIS A 84 7.78 -22.88 -12.98
CA HIS A 84 8.59 -22.61 -11.78
C HIS A 84 8.83 -21.11 -11.55
N GLU A 85 9.21 -20.36 -12.60
CA GLU A 85 9.37 -18.91 -12.53
C GLU A 85 8.07 -18.23 -12.08
N PHE A 86 6.94 -18.64 -12.67
CA PHE A 86 5.63 -18.10 -12.34
C PHE A 86 5.21 -18.45 -10.90
N THR A 87 5.48 -19.68 -10.45
CA THR A 87 5.21 -20.11 -9.07
C THR A 87 5.95 -19.24 -8.06
N ALA A 88 7.25 -18.97 -8.28
CA ALA A 88 8.05 -18.13 -7.40
C ALA A 88 7.50 -16.70 -7.30
N LEU A 89 7.01 -16.14 -8.42
CA LEU A 89 6.37 -14.83 -8.43
C LEU A 89 5.05 -14.83 -7.64
N LEU A 90 4.21 -15.85 -7.80
CA LEU A 90 2.95 -15.97 -7.05
C LEU A 90 3.20 -16.11 -5.54
N GLU A 91 4.14 -16.95 -5.13
CA GLU A 91 4.47 -17.11 -3.70
C GLU A 91 5.05 -15.82 -3.11
N THR A 92 5.82 -15.07 -3.91
CA THR A 92 6.28 -13.73 -3.53
C THR A 92 5.08 -12.81 -3.30
N LEU A 93 4.07 -12.79 -4.17
CA LEU A 93 2.86 -11.97 -3.96
C LEU A 93 2.16 -12.27 -2.64
N VAL A 94 2.03 -13.55 -2.26
CA VAL A 94 1.43 -13.95 -0.98
C VAL A 94 2.27 -13.46 0.21
N CYS A 95 3.60 -13.54 0.12
CA CYS A 95 4.49 -13.00 1.14
C CYS A 95 4.37 -11.48 1.27
N GLU A 96 4.31 -10.74 0.16
CA GLU A 96 4.13 -9.27 0.18
C GLU A 96 2.77 -8.85 0.77
N LEU A 97 1.71 -9.61 0.48
CA LEU A 97 0.39 -9.39 1.08
C LEU A 97 0.44 -9.50 2.61
N TYR A 98 1.05 -10.57 3.12
CA TYR A 98 1.19 -10.73 4.56
C TYR A 98 2.11 -9.66 5.18
N ALA A 99 3.16 -9.25 4.47
CA ALA A 99 4.09 -8.22 4.96
C ALA A 99 3.40 -6.85 5.16
N CYS A 100 2.34 -6.56 4.40
CA CYS A 100 1.48 -5.40 4.67
C CYS A 100 0.83 -5.47 6.07
N LEU A 101 0.45 -6.67 6.54
CA LEU A 101 -0.09 -6.88 7.89
C LEU A 101 0.98 -6.75 8.99
N ASP A 102 2.23 -7.12 8.68
CA ASP A 102 3.37 -6.87 9.57
C ASP A 102 3.64 -5.35 9.72
N GLY A 103 3.46 -4.60 8.62
CA GLY A 103 3.44 -3.14 8.61
C GLY A 103 2.33 -2.58 9.50
N LEU A 104 1.08 -3.03 9.31
CA LEU A 104 -0.07 -2.63 10.14
C LEU A 104 0.16 -2.87 11.63
N ARG A 105 0.68 -4.05 12.00
CA ARG A 105 1.05 -4.34 13.39
C ARG A 105 2.05 -3.34 13.94
N SER A 106 3.05 -2.97 13.14
CA SER A 106 4.09 -2.01 13.54
C SER A 106 3.53 -0.60 13.70
N THR A 107 2.61 -0.21 12.81
CA THR A 107 1.83 1.04 12.89
C THR A 107 0.98 1.10 14.17
N ILE A 108 0.19 0.04 14.44
CA ILE A 108 -0.62 -0.08 15.66
C ILE A 108 0.26 -0.01 16.91
N TYR A 109 1.39 -0.73 16.92
CA TYR A 109 2.34 -0.65 18.02
C TYR A 109 2.87 0.77 18.21
N GLY A 110 3.22 1.47 17.12
CA GLY A 110 3.72 2.85 17.18
C GLY A 110 2.71 3.86 17.71
N ILE A 111 1.41 3.63 17.52
CA ILE A 111 0.33 4.49 18.02
C ILE A 111 -0.04 4.16 19.48
N TYR A 112 -0.18 2.87 19.79
CA TYR A 112 -0.74 2.38 21.06
C TYR A 112 0.30 1.71 21.95
N GLU A 113 1.58 2.11 21.84
CA GLU A 113 2.65 1.62 22.70
C GLU A 113 2.31 1.89 24.17
N GLY A 114 2.50 0.90 25.03
CA GLY A 114 2.17 0.99 26.46
C GLY A 114 0.77 0.50 26.83
N ILE A 115 -0.13 0.31 25.86
CA ILE A 115 -1.43 -0.35 26.12
C ILE A 115 -1.22 -1.86 26.31
N GLN A 116 -1.89 -2.43 27.32
CA GLN A 116 -1.78 -3.85 27.62
C GLN A 116 -2.08 -4.72 26.38
N SER A 117 -1.24 -5.73 26.17
CA SER A 117 -1.29 -6.69 25.05
C SER A 117 -0.96 -6.13 23.66
N VAL A 118 -0.78 -4.82 23.49
CA VAL A 118 -0.19 -4.26 22.27
C VAL A 118 1.29 -4.61 22.22
N GLN A 119 1.73 -5.24 21.13
CA GLN A 119 3.09 -5.75 21.01
C GLN A 119 3.59 -5.79 19.56
N ARG A 120 4.91 -5.76 19.41
CA ARG A 120 5.60 -5.65 18.11
C ARG A 120 6.03 -6.99 17.49
N LYS A 121 5.99 -8.11 18.21
CA LYS A 121 6.67 -9.35 17.81
C LYS A 121 5.86 -10.25 16.88
N SER A 122 4.55 -10.33 17.05
CA SER A 122 3.72 -11.33 16.36
C SER A 122 2.47 -10.71 15.75
N THR A 123 2.33 -10.83 14.44
CA THR A 123 1.13 -10.38 13.73
C THR A 123 -0.04 -11.28 14.05
N GLU A 124 0.16 -12.58 14.22
CA GLU A 124 -0.91 -13.46 14.73
C GLU A 124 -1.48 -12.99 16.07
N ARG A 125 -0.62 -12.65 17.02
CA ARG A 125 -1.08 -12.20 18.34
C ARG A 125 -1.89 -10.91 18.25
N LEU A 126 -1.60 -10.03 17.29
CA LEU A 126 -2.42 -8.83 17.06
C LEU A 126 -3.89 -9.22 16.81
N PHE A 127 -4.13 -10.08 15.82
CA PHE A 127 -5.48 -10.48 15.46
C PHE A 127 -6.12 -11.38 16.52
N LYS A 128 -5.36 -12.33 17.07
CA LYS A 128 -5.84 -13.24 18.12
C LYS A 128 -6.26 -12.51 19.39
N TYR A 129 -5.51 -11.49 19.81
CA TYR A 129 -5.85 -10.74 21.02
C TYR A 129 -7.11 -9.89 20.86
N ALA A 130 -7.40 -9.42 19.65
CA ALA A 130 -8.69 -8.82 19.33
C ALA A 130 -9.84 -9.84 19.47
N ALA A 131 -9.68 -11.03 18.87
CA ALA A 131 -10.69 -12.09 18.97
C ALA A 131 -10.91 -12.57 20.41
N ASP A 132 -9.83 -12.72 21.19
CA ASP A 132 -9.84 -13.14 22.59
C ASP A 132 -10.22 -12.02 23.58
N LYS A 133 -10.45 -10.78 23.12
CA LYS A 133 -10.71 -9.59 23.96
C LYS A 133 -9.63 -9.33 25.02
N LYS A 134 -8.36 -9.37 24.62
CA LYS A 134 -7.19 -9.26 25.51
C LYS A 134 -6.52 -7.88 25.54
N TYR A 135 -6.97 -6.94 24.72
CA TYR A 135 -6.45 -5.57 24.73
C TYR A 135 -6.93 -4.82 25.97
N GLY A 136 -6.03 -4.04 26.58
CA GLY A 136 -6.37 -3.21 27.73
C GLY A 136 -7.10 -1.93 27.35
N ASP A 137 -7.44 -1.16 28.39
CA ASP A 137 -8.10 0.13 28.25
C ASP A 137 -7.30 1.09 27.37
N GLY A 138 -8.02 1.83 26.50
CA GLY A 138 -7.45 2.77 25.54
C GLY A 138 -7.20 2.18 24.14
N PHE A 139 -7.27 0.86 23.95
CA PHE A 139 -7.24 0.29 22.61
C PHE A 139 -8.61 0.47 21.93
N PRO A 140 -8.69 0.99 20.69
CA PRO A 140 -9.97 1.32 20.08
C PRO A 140 -10.86 0.09 19.83
N PRO A 141 -12.13 0.10 20.29
CA PRO A 141 -13.10 -0.95 20.00
C PRO A 141 -13.33 -1.18 18.49
N GLU A 142 -13.25 -0.14 17.68
CA GLU A 142 -13.42 -0.17 16.23
C GLU A 142 -12.31 -1.00 15.57
N ILE A 143 -11.05 -0.71 15.89
CA ILE A 143 -9.90 -1.48 15.39
C ILE A 143 -9.96 -2.92 15.93
N CYS A 144 -10.31 -3.11 17.19
CA CYS A 144 -10.46 -4.44 17.78
C CYS A 144 -11.50 -5.28 17.02
N THR A 145 -12.63 -4.67 16.65
CA THR A 145 -13.68 -5.33 15.86
C THR A 145 -13.19 -5.71 14.47
N LEU A 146 -12.51 -4.79 13.77
CA LEU A 146 -11.95 -5.06 12.44
C LEU A 146 -10.93 -6.21 12.46
N LEU A 147 -10.01 -6.20 13.43
CA LEU A 147 -9.02 -7.26 13.61
C LEU A 147 -9.66 -8.61 13.96
N LYS A 148 -10.67 -8.60 14.83
CA LYS A 148 -11.42 -9.81 15.18
C LYS A 148 -12.10 -10.42 13.96
N LEU A 149 -12.84 -9.62 13.19
CA LEU A 149 -13.55 -10.09 12.00
C LEU A 149 -12.56 -10.68 10.99
N ALA A 150 -11.43 -10.02 10.76
CA ALA A 150 -10.38 -10.56 9.91
C ALA A 150 -9.79 -11.87 10.45
N TYR A 151 -9.62 -12.01 11.78
CA TYR A 151 -9.13 -13.25 12.42
C TYR A 151 -10.05 -14.44 12.17
N GLU A 152 -11.36 -14.22 12.30
CA GLU A 152 -12.40 -15.25 12.18
C GLU A 152 -12.70 -15.63 10.72
N ASP A 153 -12.44 -14.74 9.77
CA ASP A 153 -12.75 -14.91 8.36
C ASP A 153 -11.57 -15.45 7.53
N TRP A 154 -10.51 -14.66 7.32
CA TRP A 154 -9.49 -14.95 6.30
C TRP A 154 -8.04 -14.93 6.81
N PHE A 155 -7.75 -14.29 7.94
CA PHE A 155 -6.37 -14.06 8.39
C PHE A 155 -5.61 -15.35 8.68
N LEU A 156 -6.27 -16.34 9.30
CA LEU A 156 -5.65 -17.61 9.66
C LEU A 156 -5.15 -18.38 8.43
N ASP A 157 -5.88 -18.29 7.34
CA ASP A 157 -5.58 -18.98 6.09
C ASP A 157 -4.35 -18.39 5.40
N ILE A 158 -4.31 -17.09 5.15
CA ILE A 158 -3.11 -16.44 4.57
C ILE A 158 -1.89 -16.58 5.47
N ARG A 159 -2.07 -16.55 6.80
CA ARG A 159 -0.97 -16.80 7.73
C ARG A 159 -0.39 -18.19 7.54
N ARG A 160 -1.24 -19.22 7.54
CA ARG A 160 -0.82 -20.61 7.36
C ARG A 160 -0.05 -20.79 6.06
N ILE A 161 -0.60 -20.26 4.96
CA ILE A 161 0.03 -20.33 3.65
C ILE A 161 1.37 -19.63 3.69
N ARG A 162 1.42 -18.35 4.09
CA ARG A 162 2.68 -17.58 4.16
C ARG A 162 3.76 -18.29 4.98
N THR A 163 3.42 -18.84 6.15
CA THR A 163 4.37 -19.57 6.98
C THR A 163 5.01 -20.72 6.23
N GLU A 164 4.22 -21.50 5.50
CA GLU A 164 4.75 -22.60 4.68
C GLU A 164 5.59 -22.08 3.51
N LEU A 165 5.16 -21.03 2.80
CA LEU A 165 5.93 -20.46 1.69
C LEU A 165 7.27 -19.86 2.12
N THR A 166 7.38 -19.42 3.38
CA THR A 166 8.61 -18.81 3.91
C THR A 166 9.60 -19.84 4.46
N HIS A 167 9.10 -20.93 5.05
CA HIS A 167 9.91 -21.86 5.84
C HIS A 167 9.88 -23.30 5.36
N GLY A 168 8.93 -23.63 4.49
CA GLY A 168 8.65 -24.97 4.03
C GLY A 168 9.14 -25.20 2.61
N ARG A 169 8.30 -25.84 1.80
CA ARG A 169 8.61 -26.18 0.41
C ARG A 169 8.08 -25.11 -0.55
N VAL A 170 8.49 -25.21 -1.80
CA VAL A 170 7.92 -24.46 -2.92
C VAL A 170 6.79 -25.29 -3.53
N GLY A 171 5.72 -24.62 -3.95
CA GLY A 171 4.59 -25.22 -4.64
C GLY A 171 4.85 -25.48 -6.10
N THR A 172 3.77 -25.70 -6.84
CA THR A 172 3.81 -25.85 -8.30
C THR A 172 2.53 -25.29 -8.89
N CYS A 173 2.68 -24.45 -9.92
CA CYS A 173 1.57 -23.96 -10.70
C CYS A 173 1.37 -24.77 -11.98
N SER A 174 0.12 -24.85 -12.44
CA SER A 174 -0.22 -25.41 -13.73
C SER A 174 -1.38 -24.65 -14.34
N VAL A 175 -1.33 -24.42 -15.65
CA VAL A 175 -2.47 -23.86 -16.40
C VAL A 175 -3.52 -24.94 -16.55
N GLN A 176 -4.76 -24.64 -16.19
CA GLN A 176 -5.93 -25.49 -16.31
C GLN A 176 -6.78 -25.08 -17.53
N GLU A 177 -7.82 -25.86 -17.83
CA GLU A 177 -8.79 -25.48 -18.86
C GLU A 177 -9.42 -24.10 -18.55
N GLY A 178 -9.58 -23.28 -19.59
CA GLY A 178 -10.10 -21.91 -19.45
C GLY A 178 -9.08 -20.87 -18.97
N SER A 179 -7.77 -21.14 -19.09
CA SER A 179 -6.68 -20.22 -18.74
C SER A 179 -6.57 -19.90 -17.24
N LYS A 180 -7.21 -20.70 -16.39
CA LYS A 180 -7.04 -20.62 -14.94
C LYS A 180 -5.68 -21.19 -14.54
N ILE A 181 -5.15 -20.73 -13.41
CA ILE A 181 -3.89 -21.23 -12.88
C ILE A 181 -4.17 -21.94 -11.57
N SER A 182 -3.99 -23.26 -11.56
CA SER A 182 -4.06 -24.04 -10.33
C SER A 182 -2.70 -24.02 -9.64
N TYR A 183 -2.72 -23.86 -8.32
CA TYR A 183 -1.57 -23.94 -7.44
C TYR A 183 -1.69 -25.16 -6.53
N MET A 184 -0.65 -25.99 -6.51
CA MET A 184 -0.57 -27.16 -5.65
C MET A 184 0.60 -27.01 -4.67
N HIS A 185 0.35 -27.36 -3.40
CA HIS A 185 1.39 -27.36 -2.37
C HIS A 185 1.30 -28.59 -1.47
N ILE A 186 2.36 -29.41 -1.46
CA ILE A 186 2.38 -30.66 -0.69
C ILE A 186 2.53 -30.44 0.82
N GLY A 187 3.32 -29.43 1.23
CA GLY A 187 3.55 -29.13 2.65
C GLY A 187 2.33 -28.53 3.35
N LEU A 188 1.39 -27.98 2.58
CA LEU A 188 0.12 -27.47 3.09
C LEU A 188 -0.96 -28.57 3.16
N GLY A 189 -0.69 -29.76 2.61
CA GLY A 189 -1.64 -30.87 2.52
C GLY A 189 -1.87 -31.61 3.83
N THR A 190 -2.62 -32.71 3.76
CA THR A 190 -2.97 -33.57 4.91
C THR A 190 -2.16 -34.87 4.97
N GLY A 191 -0.91 -34.86 4.47
CA GLY A 191 -0.05 -36.04 4.34
C GLY A 191 -0.48 -37.04 3.25
N THR A 192 -1.78 -37.17 2.99
CA THR A 192 -2.38 -38.05 1.96
C THR A 192 -2.95 -37.29 0.77
N ARG A 193 -3.16 -35.98 0.88
CA ARG A 193 -3.67 -35.11 -0.18
C ARG A 193 -2.87 -33.81 -0.19
N ALA A 194 -2.50 -33.35 -1.38
CA ALA A 194 -1.91 -32.03 -1.55
C ALA A 194 -2.98 -30.95 -1.30
N PHE A 195 -2.52 -29.78 -0.86
CA PHE A 195 -3.35 -28.58 -0.86
C PHE A 195 -3.43 -28.03 -2.28
N ILE A 196 -4.63 -27.73 -2.76
CA ILE A 196 -4.87 -27.24 -4.12
C ILE A 196 -5.72 -25.97 -4.02
N ILE A 197 -5.30 -24.95 -4.75
CA ILE A 197 -6.10 -23.77 -5.09
C ILE A 197 -6.36 -23.85 -6.60
N ASP A 198 -7.61 -23.96 -7.00
CA ASP A 198 -7.98 -24.16 -8.41
C ASP A 198 -7.70 -22.93 -9.28
N ASP A 199 -7.89 -21.74 -8.71
CA ASP A 199 -7.56 -20.45 -9.33
C ASP A 199 -6.79 -19.57 -8.35
N ILE A 200 -5.46 -19.65 -8.42
CA ILE A 200 -4.57 -18.90 -7.53
C ILE A 200 -4.62 -17.39 -7.79
N ILE A 201 -4.96 -16.97 -9.01
CA ILE A 201 -5.04 -15.55 -9.37
C ILE A 201 -6.29 -14.94 -8.73
N GLU A 202 -7.43 -15.60 -8.85
CA GLU A 202 -8.67 -15.20 -8.16
C GLU A 202 -8.47 -15.19 -6.63
N TRP A 203 -7.79 -16.22 -6.11
CA TRP A 203 -7.46 -16.30 -4.68
C TRP A 203 -6.60 -15.10 -4.23
N ILE A 204 -5.50 -14.79 -4.93
CA ILE A 204 -4.64 -13.64 -4.60
C ILE A 204 -5.42 -12.33 -4.66
N ASN A 205 -6.26 -12.13 -5.69
CA ASN A 205 -7.09 -10.92 -5.83
C ASN A 205 -8.10 -10.77 -4.69
N THR A 206 -8.65 -11.88 -4.21
CA THR A 206 -9.54 -11.90 -3.03
C THR A 206 -8.81 -11.43 -1.78
N TYR A 207 -7.59 -11.91 -1.54
CA TYR A 207 -6.77 -11.46 -0.40
C TYR A 207 -6.26 -10.03 -0.53
N ILE A 208 -5.93 -9.57 -1.74
CA ILE A 208 -5.65 -8.15 -2.01
C ILE A 208 -6.83 -7.30 -1.53
N LYS A 209 -8.07 -7.70 -1.87
CA LYS A 209 -9.27 -6.97 -1.46
C LYS A 209 -9.47 -7.00 0.07
N HIS A 210 -9.35 -8.16 0.70
CA HIS A 210 -9.51 -8.29 2.16
C HIS A 210 -8.52 -7.41 2.92
N ILE A 211 -7.23 -7.49 2.55
CA ILE A 211 -6.17 -6.74 3.21
C ILE A 211 -6.33 -5.24 2.95
N ASN A 212 -6.56 -4.81 1.71
CA ASN A 212 -6.78 -3.40 1.41
C ASN A 212 -8.01 -2.85 2.15
N THR A 213 -9.08 -3.63 2.29
CA THR A 213 -10.27 -3.21 3.04
C THR A 213 -9.91 -2.99 4.51
N LEU A 214 -9.26 -3.97 5.16
CA LEU A 214 -8.83 -3.82 6.55
C LEU A 214 -7.91 -2.61 6.75
N LEU A 215 -6.89 -2.45 5.91
CA LEU A 215 -5.94 -1.34 6.00
C LEU A 215 -6.65 0.01 5.82
N ASN A 216 -7.56 0.12 4.86
CA ASN A 216 -8.29 1.35 4.61
C ASN A 216 -9.26 1.69 5.75
N GLU A 217 -10.01 0.73 6.28
CA GLU A 217 -10.92 0.98 7.40
C GLU A 217 -10.16 1.41 8.67
N VAL A 218 -9.01 0.79 8.96
CA VAL A 218 -8.17 1.21 10.09
C VAL A 218 -7.56 2.61 9.86
N CYS A 219 -7.02 2.88 8.67
CA CYS A 219 -6.43 4.19 8.38
C CYS A 219 -7.47 5.30 8.31
N LYS A 220 -8.68 5.00 7.84
CA LYS A 220 -9.83 5.92 7.88
C LYS A 220 -10.17 6.28 9.31
N PHE A 221 -10.30 5.28 10.19
CA PHE A 221 -10.54 5.51 11.61
C PHE A 221 -9.49 6.44 12.24
N TRP A 222 -8.21 6.30 11.85
CA TRP A 222 -7.17 7.22 12.31
C TRP A 222 -7.25 8.62 11.68
N LEU A 223 -7.53 8.71 10.38
CA LEU A 223 -7.70 9.99 9.69
C LEU A 223 -8.83 10.82 10.31
N ASP A 224 -9.94 10.18 10.68
CA ASP A 224 -11.10 10.84 11.30
C ASP A 224 -10.78 11.44 12.69
N GLN A 225 -9.65 11.05 13.29
CA GLN A 225 -9.17 11.57 14.59
C GLN A 225 -8.13 12.67 14.46
N LEU A 226 -7.63 12.96 13.25
CA LEU A 226 -6.60 13.97 13.07
C LEU A 226 -7.11 15.36 13.46
N GLU A 227 -6.28 16.08 14.20
CA GLU A 227 -6.54 17.49 14.46
C GLU A 227 -6.34 18.31 13.18
N PRO A 228 -7.24 19.28 12.88
CA PRO A 228 -7.05 20.17 11.74
C PRO A 228 -5.71 20.89 11.82
N ARG A 229 -4.83 20.61 10.86
CA ARG A 229 -3.49 21.20 10.81
C ARG A 229 -3.06 21.50 9.38
N GLU A 230 -2.20 22.50 9.25
CA GLU A 230 -1.57 22.82 7.98
C GLU A 230 -0.42 21.85 7.68
N VAL A 231 -0.43 21.28 6.47
CA VAL A 231 0.68 20.48 5.93
C VAL A 231 1.08 20.99 4.56
N ILE A 232 2.35 20.79 4.22
CA ILE A 232 2.89 21.15 2.91
C ILE A 232 2.92 19.90 2.05
N GLU A 233 2.23 19.96 0.91
CA GLU A 233 2.19 18.89 -0.07
C GLU A 233 2.92 19.29 -1.34
N THR A 234 3.69 18.36 -1.89
CA THR A 234 4.35 18.56 -3.17
C THR A 234 3.37 18.30 -4.31
N CYS A 235 3.06 19.36 -5.06
CA CYS A 235 2.24 19.27 -6.27
C CYS A 235 2.94 18.50 -7.39
N GLY A 236 4.25 18.68 -7.52
CA GLY A 236 5.03 18.13 -8.62
C GLY A 236 6.37 18.86 -8.82
N ILE A 237 7.03 18.55 -9.93
CA ILE A 237 8.25 19.22 -10.39
C ILE A 237 8.02 19.71 -11.82
N HIS A 238 8.26 20.99 -12.08
CA HIS A 238 8.18 21.61 -13.40
C HIS A 238 9.49 22.32 -13.73
N ARG A 239 10.15 21.91 -14.82
CA ARG A 239 11.43 22.50 -15.27
C ARG A 239 12.49 22.57 -14.17
N GLY A 240 12.58 21.51 -13.35
CA GLY A 240 13.50 21.44 -12.22
C GLY A 240 13.07 22.23 -10.98
N ARG A 241 11.93 22.93 -10.99
CA ARG A 241 11.37 23.61 -9.81
C ARG A 241 10.31 22.77 -9.12
N PHE A 242 10.41 22.68 -7.80
CA PHE A 242 9.35 22.12 -6.97
C PHE A 242 8.11 23.01 -7.02
N MET A 243 6.96 22.36 -7.09
CA MET A 243 5.65 22.97 -6.95
C MET A 243 5.04 22.40 -5.67
N GLY A 244 4.40 23.24 -4.88
CA GLY A 244 3.87 22.86 -3.58
C GLY A 244 2.64 23.66 -3.20
N ARG A 245 1.90 23.14 -2.24
CA ARG A 245 0.73 23.79 -1.66
C ARG A 245 0.68 23.53 -0.15
N ALA A 246 0.10 24.47 0.58
CA ALA A 246 -0.32 24.25 1.96
C ALA A 246 -1.78 23.77 1.95
N ILE A 247 -2.08 22.65 2.59
CA ILE A 247 -3.45 22.16 2.79
C ILE A 247 -3.75 22.08 4.28
N ILE A 248 -5.01 22.27 4.65
CA ILE A 248 -5.49 21.90 5.98
C ILE A 248 -5.98 20.45 5.87
N VAL A 249 -5.46 19.57 6.73
CA VAL A 249 -5.85 18.15 6.76
C VAL A 249 -7.24 18.04 7.38
N THR A 250 -8.26 18.20 6.54
CA THR A 250 -9.68 17.99 6.86
C THR A 250 -10.34 17.37 5.64
N GLU A 251 -11.04 16.26 5.82
CA GLU A 251 -11.78 15.62 4.72
C GLU A 251 -13.03 16.45 4.33
N PRO A 252 -13.39 16.56 3.04
CA PRO A 252 -12.69 16.00 1.87
C PRO A 252 -11.51 16.87 1.38
N VAL A 253 -10.37 16.23 1.11
CA VAL A 253 -9.24 16.88 0.39
C VAL A 253 -9.30 16.53 -1.10
N THR A 254 -9.25 17.57 -1.94
CA THR A 254 -9.33 17.48 -3.41
C THR A 254 -8.15 18.16 -4.11
N GLN A 255 -8.07 18.00 -5.43
CA GLN A 255 -7.11 18.66 -6.31
C GLN A 255 -7.19 20.19 -6.22
N ASP A 256 -8.33 20.74 -5.83
CA ASP A 256 -8.56 22.17 -5.65
C ASP A 256 -8.27 22.66 -4.23
N SER A 257 -7.98 21.76 -3.30
CA SER A 257 -7.72 22.09 -1.91
C SER A 257 -6.36 22.75 -1.71
N GLY A 258 -6.31 23.66 -0.74
CA GLY A 258 -5.11 24.33 -0.28
C GLY A 258 -4.79 25.68 -0.93
N LEU A 259 -3.56 26.12 -0.68
CA LEU A 259 -2.99 27.39 -1.10
C LEU A 259 -1.64 27.13 -1.78
N CYS A 260 -1.46 27.61 -3.01
CA CYS A 260 -0.18 27.56 -3.70
C CYS A 260 0.87 28.39 -2.96
N ILE A 261 2.01 27.80 -2.61
CA ILE A 261 3.06 28.49 -1.83
C ILE A 261 4.10 29.19 -2.71
N PHE A 262 4.15 28.87 -4.02
CA PHE A 262 5.15 29.41 -4.95
C PHE A 262 4.59 30.44 -5.94
N ARG A 263 3.35 30.91 -5.74
CA ARG A 263 2.69 31.82 -6.68
C ARG A 263 3.52 33.09 -6.94
N HIS A 264 4.02 33.74 -5.90
CA HIS A 264 4.81 34.96 -6.01
C HIS A 264 6.09 34.74 -6.85
N MET A 265 6.80 33.63 -6.64
CA MET A 265 7.99 33.29 -7.45
C MET A 265 7.65 33.11 -8.93
N TYR A 266 6.46 32.60 -9.25
CA TYR A 266 6.02 32.41 -10.63
C TYR A 266 5.52 33.69 -11.30
N GLU A 267 5.15 34.70 -10.52
CA GLU A 267 4.84 36.04 -11.03
C GLU A 267 6.14 36.80 -11.38
N GLU A 268 7.22 36.56 -10.63
CA GLU A 268 8.57 37.09 -10.91
C GLU A 268 9.29 36.37 -12.07
N GLU A 269 9.07 35.05 -12.22
CA GLU A 269 9.63 34.22 -13.29
C GLU A 269 8.53 33.45 -14.06
N PRO A 270 7.74 34.13 -14.92
CA PRO A 270 6.58 33.55 -15.60
C PRO A 270 6.87 32.33 -16.48
N GLU A 271 8.08 32.21 -17.00
CA GLU A 271 8.55 31.09 -17.82
C GLU A 271 8.79 29.80 -17.03
N LEU A 272 8.84 29.88 -15.70
CA LEU A 272 8.95 28.76 -14.78
C LEU A 272 7.66 28.49 -14.02
N ALA A 273 6.60 29.25 -14.33
CA ALA A 273 5.30 29.12 -13.70
C ALA A 273 4.67 27.75 -13.96
N CYS A 274 4.02 27.20 -12.92
CA CYS A 274 3.27 25.96 -13.01
C CYS A 274 2.32 25.97 -14.23
N PRO A 275 2.30 24.92 -15.06
CA PRO A 275 1.43 24.85 -16.23
C PRO A 275 -0.06 24.74 -15.87
N LEU A 276 -0.39 24.31 -14.64
CA LEU A 276 -1.77 24.23 -14.14
C LEU A 276 -2.24 25.55 -13.49
N ARG A 277 -1.47 26.64 -13.54
CA ARG A 277 -1.80 27.89 -12.84
C ARG A 277 -3.18 28.49 -13.20
N PHE A 278 -3.65 28.23 -14.42
CA PHE A 278 -4.94 28.74 -14.92
C PHE A 278 -6.13 27.84 -14.61
N THR A 279 -5.89 26.65 -14.06
CA THR A 279 -6.92 25.64 -13.80
C THR A 279 -6.83 25.08 -12.37
N CYS A 280 -5.96 25.64 -11.53
CA CYS A 280 -5.71 25.17 -10.18
C CYS A 280 -6.28 26.16 -9.17
N ALA A 281 -7.35 25.78 -8.46
CA ALA A 281 -7.97 26.65 -7.47
C ALA A 281 -6.99 27.04 -6.34
N ALA A 282 -6.04 26.17 -6.00
CA ALA A 282 -5.01 26.51 -5.01
C ALA A 282 -4.09 27.65 -5.48
N TYR A 283 -3.88 27.80 -6.79
CA TYR A 283 -3.16 28.95 -7.37
C TYR A 283 -4.00 30.22 -7.31
N GLU A 284 -5.30 30.13 -7.59
CA GLU A 284 -6.21 31.27 -7.60
C GLU A 284 -6.42 31.88 -6.20
N ARG A 285 -6.47 31.05 -5.15
CA ARG A 285 -6.60 31.51 -3.77
C ARG A 285 -5.41 32.41 -3.39
N VAL A 286 -5.68 33.70 -3.19
CA VAL A 286 -4.68 34.71 -2.81
C VAL A 286 -4.61 34.84 -1.29
N GLY A 287 -3.40 34.94 -0.75
CA GLY A 287 -3.18 35.46 0.59
C GLY A 287 -1.70 35.74 0.88
N ASN A 288 -1.42 36.76 1.70
CA ASN A 288 -0.07 37.07 2.20
C ASN A 288 0.62 35.84 2.83
N LYS A 289 -0.20 34.93 3.36
CA LYS A 289 0.19 33.62 3.89
C LYS A 289 1.02 32.76 2.92
N SER A 290 0.81 32.85 1.60
CA SER A 290 1.60 32.09 0.60
C SER A 290 3.09 32.45 0.68
N ARG A 291 3.38 33.76 0.74
CA ARG A 291 4.74 34.30 0.86
C ARG A 291 5.36 33.97 2.21
N GLU A 292 4.60 34.15 3.29
CA GLU A 292 5.06 33.81 4.65
C GLU A 292 5.44 32.32 4.78
N ILE A 293 4.64 31.42 4.20
CA ILE A 293 4.94 29.98 4.19
C ILE A 293 6.19 29.69 3.38
N CYS A 294 6.34 30.30 2.19
CA CYS A 294 7.52 30.09 1.35
C CYS A 294 8.79 30.60 2.03
N GLU A 295 8.77 31.79 2.62
CA GLU A 295 9.90 32.37 3.35
C GLU A 295 10.31 31.49 4.55
N ARG A 296 9.35 30.91 5.28
CA ARG A 296 9.64 29.93 6.35
C ARG A 296 10.32 28.67 5.84
N LEU A 297 10.04 28.23 4.61
CA LEU A 297 10.60 27.01 4.02
C LEU A 297 11.99 27.24 3.40
N THR A 298 12.34 28.48 3.04
CA THR A 298 13.61 28.84 2.40
C THR A 298 14.64 29.44 3.35
N GLN A 299 14.29 29.72 4.61
CA GLN A 299 15.19 30.24 5.66
C GLN A 299 16.02 29.14 6.36
N VAL A 300 16.17 27.95 5.75
CA VAL A 300 17.00 26.84 6.24
C VAL A 300 18.29 26.74 5.43
#